data_AF-A0A3D5KHN0-F1
#
_entry.id   AF-A0A3D5KHN0-F1
#
_cell.length_a   1.000
_cell.length_b   1.000
_cell.length_c   1.000
_cell.angle_alpha   90.00
_cell.angle_beta   90.00
_cell.angle_gamma   90.00
#
_symmetry.space_group_name_H-M   'P 1'
#
loop_
_entity.id
_entity.type
_entity.pdbx_description
1 polymer ?
#
loop_
_entity_poly.entity_id
_entity_poly.type
_entity_poly.pdbx_seq_one_letter_code
_entity_poly.pdbx_strand_id
1 'polypeptide(L)'
;MNVREKIMGFMREAAYKPMDLYQLSHLFGIGRDEMQTMKKILKAMEKEGIIIKNRAGKYGLTDRMGLIKGKFQGHQKGFGT
;
A
#
# COMPACT_ATOMS: atom_id res chain seq x y z
N MET A 1 4.38 11.39 15.35
CA MET A 1 3.65 10.16 14.97
C MET A 1 3.94 9.87 13.50
N ASN A 2 4.46 8.68 13.17
CA ASN A 2 4.89 8.36 11.82
C ASN A 2 3.71 7.82 10.99
N VAL A 3 3.39 8.45 9.85
CA VAL A 3 2.28 8.03 8.96
C VAL A 3 2.45 6.57 8.53
N ARG A 4 3.69 6.14 8.31
CA ARG A 4 4.05 4.75 7.99
C ARG A 4 3.55 3.76 9.04
N GLU A 5 3.80 4.01 10.31
CA GLU A 5 3.44 3.10 11.41
C GLU A 5 1.93 2.98 11.54
N LYS A 6 1.19 4.10 11.38
CA LYS A 6 -0.28 4.08 11.36
C LYS A 6 -0.82 3.23 10.22
N ILE A 7 -0.29 3.39 9.01
CA ILE A 7 -0.66 2.57 7.85
C ILE A 7 -0.37 1.09 8.11
N MET A 8 0.83 0.77 8.63
CA MET A 8 1.20 -0.61 8.94
C MET A 8 0.30 -1.22 10.00
N GLY A 9 0.00 -0.49 11.08
CA GLY A 9 -0.90 -0.94 12.14
C GLY A 9 -2.30 -1.24 11.58
N PHE A 10 -2.86 -0.30 10.82
CA PHE A 10 -4.17 -0.44 10.19
C PHE A 10 -4.23 -1.64 9.23
N MET A 11 -3.23 -1.81 8.37
CA MET A 11 -3.19 -2.96 7.45
C MET A 11 -3.01 -4.30 8.17
N ARG A 12 -2.45 -4.29 9.38
CA ARG A 12 -2.25 -5.49 10.21
C ARG A 12 -3.56 -5.96 10.87
N GLU A 13 -4.54 -5.07 11.08
CA GLU A 13 -5.82 -5.40 11.70
C GLU A 13 -6.63 -6.43 10.91
N ALA A 14 -7.12 -7.49 11.56
CA ALA A 14 -7.79 -8.62 10.90
C ALA A 14 -8.89 -8.20 9.89
N ALA A 15 -9.65 -7.14 10.22
CA ALA A 15 -10.73 -6.58 9.42
C ALA A 15 -10.29 -5.73 8.21
N TYR A 16 -8.98 -5.47 8.06
CA TYR A 16 -8.44 -4.68 6.96
C TYR A 16 -8.79 -5.30 5.60
N LYS A 17 -9.38 -4.47 4.73
CA LYS A 17 -9.65 -4.79 3.33
C LYS A 17 -8.67 -4.00 2.47
N PRO A 18 -8.06 -4.59 1.43
CA PRO A 18 -7.20 -3.84 0.52
C PRO A 18 -7.91 -2.61 -0.05
N MET A 19 -7.27 -1.46 0.10
CA MET A 19 -7.80 -0.15 -0.28
C MET A 19 -6.85 0.59 -1.20
N ASP A 20 -7.39 1.47 -2.04
CA ASP A 20 -6.57 2.34 -2.89
C ASP A 20 -5.99 3.54 -2.11
N LEU A 21 -5.12 4.31 -2.76
CA LEU A 21 -4.48 5.49 -2.17
C LEU A 21 -5.51 6.52 -1.67
N TYR A 22 -6.59 6.74 -2.42
CA TYR A 22 -7.61 7.74 -2.08
C TYR A 22 -8.39 7.31 -0.84
N GLN A 23 -8.83 6.05 -0.79
CA GLN A 23 -9.52 5.47 0.36
C GLN A 23 -8.65 5.52 1.62
N LEU A 24 -7.38 5.12 1.51
CA LEU A 24 -6.45 5.22 2.62
C LEU A 24 -6.27 6.69 3.04
N SER A 25 -6.05 7.62 2.09
CA SER A 25 -5.89 9.04 2.43
C SER A 25 -7.11 9.61 3.14
N HIS A 26 -8.32 9.24 2.72
CA HIS A 26 -9.56 9.68 3.34
C HIS A 26 -9.71 9.14 4.77
N LEU A 27 -9.41 7.86 4.98
CA LEU A 27 -9.44 7.23 6.31
C LEU A 27 -8.42 7.84 7.28
N PHE A 28 -7.23 8.17 6.79
CA PHE A 28 -6.20 8.80 7.61
C PHE A 28 -6.35 10.33 7.73
N GLY A 29 -7.35 10.93 7.07
CA GLY A 29 -7.53 12.39 7.04
C GLY A 29 -6.39 13.14 6.33
N ILE A 30 -5.68 12.47 5.42
CA ILE A 30 -4.53 12.99 4.70
C ILE A 30 -5.01 13.93 3.60
N GLY A 31 -4.61 15.20 3.70
CA GLY A 31 -4.90 16.23 2.70
C GLY A 31 -4.07 16.07 1.42
N ARG A 32 -4.33 16.94 0.43
CA ARG A 32 -3.61 16.93 -0.87
C ARG A 32 -2.10 17.08 -0.72
N ASP A 33 -1.64 17.93 0.20
CA ASP A 33 -0.22 18.16 0.45
C ASP A 33 0.49 16.91 0.99
N GLU A 34 -0.17 16.17 1.87
CA GLU A 34 0.38 14.94 2.45
C GLU A 34 0.14 13.70 1.57
N MET A 35 -0.75 13.79 0.58
CA MET A 35 -1.04 12.71 -0.35
C MET A 35 0.20 12.26 -1.14
N GLN A 36 1.04 13.22 -1.56
CA GLN A 36 2.33 12.96 -2.20
C GLN A 36 3.27 12.18 -1.26
N THR A 37 3.34 12.60 0.00
CA THR A 37 4.15 11.95 1.04
C THR A 37 3.66 10.53 1.30
N MET A 38 2.35 10.32 1.44
CA MET A 38 1.74 9.02 1.60
C MET A 38 2.03 8.09 0.41
N LYS A 39 1.92 8.61 -0.82
CA LYS A 39 2.27 7.86 -2.04
C LYS A 39 3.74 7.41 -2.04
N LYS A 40 4.66 8.28 -1.60
CA LYS A 40 6.09 7.93 -1.44
C LYS A 40 6.28 6.84 -0.38
N ILE A 41 5.59 6.93 0.76
CA ILE A 41 5.65 5.92 1.83
C ILE A 41 5.15 4.57 1.34
N LEU A 42 3.97 4.52 0.69
CA LEU A 42 3.43 3.28 0.14
C LEU A 42 4.36 2.68 -0.91
N LYS A 43 4.94 3.49 -1.79
CA LYS A 43 5.92 3.01 -2.80
C LYS A 43 7.19 2.46 -2.16
N ALA A 44 7.67 3.07 -1.06
CA ALA A 44 8.80 2.55 -0.30
C ALA A 44 8.46 1.21 0.36
N MET A 45 7.30 1.09 1.01
CA MET A 45 6.82 -0.15 1.61
C MET A 45 6.59 -1.27 0.59
N GLU A 46 6.14 -0.91 -0.61
CA GLU A 46 6.00 -1.82 -1.75
C GLU A 46 7.37 -2.33 -2.21
N LYS A 47 8.35 -1.44 -2.33
CA LYS A 47 9.73 -1.80 -2.70
C LYS A 47 10.41 -2.67 -1.65
N GLU A 48 10.11 -2.45 -0.37
CA GLU A 48 10.58 -3.29 0.74
C GLU A 48 9.87 -4.66 0.81
N GLY A 49 8.80 -4.86 0.03
CA GLY A 49 8.03 -6.10 0.02
C GLY A 49 7.11 -6.27 1.25
N ILE A 50 6.82 -5.17 1.96
CA ILE A 50 5.90 -5.16 3.10
C ILE A 50 4.45 -5.15 2.63
N ILE A 51 4.17 -4.37 1.58
CA ILE A 51 2.86 -4.31 0.95
C ILE A 51 2.98 -4.65 -0.54
N ILE A 52 1.86 -4.99 -1.15
CA ILE A 52 1.74 -5.09 -2.60
C ILE A 52 0.59 -4.23 -3.08
N LYS A 53 0.71 -3.76 -4.31
CA LYS A 53 -0.39 -3.18 -5.07
C LYS A 53 -0.95 -4.22 -6.02
N ASN A 54 -2.24 -4.53 -5.91
CA ASN A 54 -2.91 -5.43 -6.85
C ASN A 54 -3.23 -4.72 -8.18
N ARG A 55 -3.69 -5.48 -9.19
CA ARG A 55 -4.09 -4.94 -10.50
C ARG A 55 -5.23 -3.91 -10.43
N ALA A 56 -6.08 -4.01 -9.40
CA ALA A 56 -7.15 -3.04 -9.13
C ALA A 56 -6.66 -1.76 -8.43
N GLY A 57 -5.35 -1.62 -8.21
CA GLY A 57 -4.76 -0.44 -7.60
C GLY A 57 -4.86 -0.36 -6.07
N LYS A 58 -5.25 -1.46 -5.42
CA LYS A 58 -5.43 -1.55 -3.97
C LYS A 58 -4.19 -2.12 -3.29
N TYR A 59 -3.86 -1.60 -2.12
CA TYR A 59 -2.71 -1.99 -1.32
C TYR A 59 -3.08 -3.01 -0.25
N GLY A 60 -2.20 -3.97 0.01
CA GLY A 60 -2.33 -4.84 1.18
C GLY A 60 -1.04 -5.54 1.56
N LEU A 61 -0.99 -6.10 2.77
CA LEU A 61 0.21 -6.77 3.27
C LEU A 61 0.52 -8.04 2.47
N THR A 62 1.79 -8.24 2.17
CA THR A 62 2.30 -9.48 1.56
C THR A 62 1.93 -10.71 2.37
N ASP A 63 2.13 -10.66 3.70
CA ASP A 63 1.82 -11.76 4.63
C ASP A 63 0.34 -12.18 4.62
N ARG A 64 -0.57 -11.22 4.46
CA ARG A 64 -2.03 -11.47 4.49
C ARG A 64 -2.57 -12.03 3.19
N MET A 65 -1.91 -11.76 2.07
CA MET A 65 -2.39 -12.19 0.75
C MET A 65 -1.90 -13.60 0.38
N GLY A 66 -1.22 -14.33 1.28
CA GLY A 66 -0.71 -15.67 1.00
C GLY A 66 0.30 -15.70 -0.15
N LEU A 67 0.83 -14.54 -0.53
CA LEU A 67 1.81 -14.39 -1.60
C LEU A 67 3.19 -14.73 -1.05
N ILE A 68 3.39 -16.02 -0.79
CA ILE A 68 4.71 -16.64 -0.68
C ILE A 68 5.50 -16.20 -1.92
N LYS A 69 6.73 -15.74 -1.73
CA LYS A 69 7.69 -15.14 -2.68
C LYS A 69 7.99 -15.95 -3.97
N GLY A 70 6.98 -16.46 -4.68
CA GLY A 70 7.15 -17.39 -5.80
C GLY A 70 6.49 -16.99 -7.10
N LYS A 71 5.48 -16.09 -7.12
CA LYS A 71 4.70 -15.93 -8.36
C LYS A 71 3.93 -14.63 -8.55
N PHE A 72 4.39 -13.49 -8.02
CA PHE A 72 3.91 -12.22 -8.59
C PHE A 72 4.68 -11.97 -9.88
N GLN A 73 4.20 -12.61 -10.95
CA GLN A 73 4.55 -12.36 -12.32
C GLN A 73 4.20 -10.89 -12.59
N GLY A 74 5.19 -10.03 -12.33
CA GLY A 74 5.10 -8.60 -12.49
C GLY A 74 4.86 -8.27 -13.96
N HIS A 75 3.60 -8.16 -14.36
CA HIS A 75 3.27 -7.22 -15.41
C HIS A 75 3.38 -5.81 -14.80
N GLN A 76 4.61 -5.35 -14.64
CA GLN A 76 4.92 -3.93 -14.59
C GLN A 76 4.54 -3.35 -15.96
N LYS A 77 3.28 -2.95 -16.13
CA LYS A 77 2.95 -1.94 -17.13
C LYS A 77 2.92 -0.60 -16.44
N GLY A 78 4.04 0.12 -16.59
CA GLY A 78 4.10 1.57 -16.75
C GLY A 78 3.76 2.42 -15.53
N PHE A 79 4.80 2.86 -14.82
CA PHE A 79 4.88 4.26 -14.36
C PHE A 79 6.35 4.69 -14.44
N GLY A 80 6.80 4.83 -15.68
CA GLY A 80 8.01 5.51 -16.07
C GLY A 80 7.74 6.17 -17.41
N THR A 81 7.21 7.40 -17.36
CA THR A 81 7.35 8.51 -18.32
C THR A 81 6.76 9.73 -17.65
#